data_AF-K9U8Z8-F1
#
_entry.id   AF-K9U8Z8-F1
#
_cell.length_a   1.000
_cell.length_b   1.000
_cell.length_c   1.000
_cell.angle_alpha   90.00
_cell.angle_beta   90.00
_cell.angle_gamma   90.00
#
_symmetry.space_group_name_H-M   'P 1'
#
loop_
_entity.id
_entity.type
_entity.pdbx_description
1 polymer ?
#
loop_
_entity_poly.entity_id
_entity_poly.type
_entity_poly.pdbx_seq_one_letter_code
_entity_poly.pdbx_strand_id
1 'polypeptide(L)'
;MTSEADLLLRQGISQYQTGEFELALQSWQQALNLYRSSQNFKREGAALGNLGAAYQALGNIPQAIVCFQQHLEIAQKTQDATGEMNALANIGNAYLASAEYVRAIEYWQKLLAIVPAQGDRLQEGQILNSLRQAYTSLGELTQASKYQQQQLAIARELLNSAIATDFVSSLEAIGLDPTQDLVGADLSQFDLRNASLSRANLEGANLSGADLTLADLSRANLSGACLVRAKLSNANLRDANLSHADLSDADLRAILPRVNLSSANLSRTNLSSAYLQNANLQGANLNDTLLQQADLNGVNFSHANLNAANLTRAELNQVKVETTRFVNVVGISAQMKLEFQQQGAIFEDSMGDRQPIST
;
A
#
# COMPACT_ATOMS: atom_id res chain seq x y z
N MET A 1 2.19 8.13 50.99
CA MET A 1 1.99 9.55 50.65
C MET A 1 2.72 9.81 49.35
N THR A 2 2.05 10.37 48.34
CA THR A 2 2.67 10.76 47.07
C THR A 2 3.62 11.93 47.33
N SER A 3 4.85 11.89 46.78
CA SER A 3 5.80 13.00 46.94
C SER A 3 5.31 14.24 46.20
N GLU A 4 5.69 15.44 46.66
CA GLU A 4 5.37 16.72 45.99
C GLU A 4 5.78 16.69 44.50
N ALA A 5 6.95 16.12 44.20
CA ALA A 5 7.45 15.93 42.85
C ALA A 5 6.50 15.09 41.98
N ASP A 6 5.93 14.01 42.51
CA ASP A 6 4.98 13.16 41.78
C ASP A 6 3.63 13.84 41.55
N LEU A 7 3.22 14.76 42.42
CA LEU A 7 2.03 15.58 42.21
C LEU A 7 2.26 16.57 41.07
N LEU A 8 3.38 17.28 41.08
CA LEU A 8 3.78 18.20 40.00
C LEU A 8 3.92 17.47 38.66
N LEU A 9 4.48 16.26 38.66
CA LEU A 9 4.59 15.45 37.44
C LEU A 9 3.21 15.14 36.85
N ARG A 10 2.25 14.71 37.67
CA ARG A 10 0.86 14.43 37.22
C ARG A 10 0.12 15.70 36.81
N GLN A 11 0.32 16.80 37.54
CA GLN A 11 -0.26 18.09 37.21
C GLN A 11 0.20 18.54 35.81
N GLY A 12 1.50 18.45 35.52
CA GLY A 12 2.02 18.79 34.20
C GLY A 12 1.45 17.90 33.08
N ILE A 13 1.22 16.61 33.35
CA ILE A 13 0.53 15.71 32.39
C ILE A 13 -0.89 16.21 32.10
N SER A 14 -1.64 16.59 33.13
CA SER A 14 -3.00 17.13 32.95
C SER A 14 -2.99 18.44 32.16
N GLN A 15 -2.06 19.35 32.47
CA GLN A 15 -1.92 20.63 31.77
C GLN A 15 -1.53 20.44 30.30
N TYR A 16 -0.62 19.52 30.03
CA TYR A 16 -0.23 19.18 28.65
C TYR A 16 -1.43 18.65 27.85
N GLN A 17 -2.24 17.77 28.46
CA GLN A 17 -3.44 17.22 27.82
C GLN A 17 -4.52 18.29 27.54
N THR A 18 -4.56 19.37 28.32
CA THR A 18 -5.47 20.51 28.07
C THR A 18 -4.87 21.58 27.15
N GLY A 19 -3.64 21.38 26.63
CA GLY A 19 -2.95 22.33 25.76
C GLY A 19 -2.27 23.48 26.50
N GLU A 20 -2.22 23.45 27.83
CA GLU A 20 -1.56 24.45 28.68
C GLU A 20 -0.05 24.16 28.77
N PHE A 21 0.64 24.17 27.63
CA PHE A 21 2.02 23.70 27.52
C PHE A 21 3.01 24.50 28.38
N GLU A 22 2.84 25.81 28.51
CA GLU A 22 3.69 26.64 29.38
C GLU A 22 3.52 26.30 30.87
N LEU A 23 2.30 25.99 31.30
CA LEU A 23 2.04 25.56 32.67
C LEU A 23 2.62 24.17 32.91
N ALA A 24 2.48 23.26 31.94
CA ALA A 24 3.09 21.94 32.00
C ALA A 24 4.62 22.02 32.13
N LEU A 25 5.27 22.91 31.35
CA LEU A 25 6.70 23.18 31.48
C LEU A 25 7.08 23.61 32.90
N GLN A 26 6.32 24.54 33.50
CA GLN A 26 6.61 25.01 34.86
C GLN A 26 6.50 23.88 35.88
N SER A 27 5.41 23.12 35.86
CA SER A 27 5.20 22.00 36.78
C SER A 27 6.26 20.91 36.61
N TRP A 28 6.61 20.55 35.39
CA TRP A 28 7.64 19.54 35.13
C TRP A 28 9.06 20.03 35.45
N GLN A 29 9.37 21.32 35.30
CA GLN A 29 10.66 21.89 35.70
C GLN A 29 10.84 21.87 37.22
N GLN A 30 9.76 22.16 37.98
CA GLN A 30 9.77 22.05 39.44
C GLN A 30 9.93 20.59 39.88
N ALA A 31 9.18 19.67 39.27
CA ALA A 31 9.31 18.23 39.53
C ALA A 31 10.74 17.74 39.25
N LEU A 32 11.32 18.15 38.11
CA LEU A 32 12.69 17.81 37.72
C LEU A 32 13.72 18.21 38.79
N ASN A 33 13.62 19.43 39.33
CA ASN A 33 14.53 19.91 40.37
C ASN A 33 14.44 19.09 41.66
N LEU A 34 13.23 18.67 42.05
CA LEU A 34 13.01 17.81 43.20
C LEU A 34 13.53 16.38 42.98
N TYR A 35 13.35 15.83 41.78
CA TYR A 35 13.90 14.52 41.42
C TYR A 35 15.43 14.52 41.39
N ARG A 36 16.06 15.59 40.89
CA ARG A 36 17.52 15.78 40.97
C ARG A 36 18.02 15.85 42.41
N SER A 37 17.35 16.63 43.25
CA SER A 37 17.72 16.80 44.66
C SER A 37 17.61 15.50 45.46
N SER A 38 16.64 14.65 45.11
CA SER A 38 16.44 13.33 45.71
C SER A 38 17.19 12.20 44.99
N GLN A 39 17.98 12.50 43.96
CA GLN A 39 18.71 11.53 43.12
C GLN A 39 17.81 10.42 42.53
N ASN A 40 16.56 10.76 42.21
CA ASN A 40 15.61 9.84 41.60
C ASN A 40 15.73 9.85 40.06
N PHE A 41 16.77 9.20 39.54
CA PHE A 41 17.10 9.21 38.12
C PHE A 41 15.96 8.75 37.20
N LYS A 42 15.21 7.71 37.58
CA LYS A 42 14.09 7.21 36.77
C LYS A 42 13.01 8.28 36.58
N ARG A 43 12.66 8.99 37.65
CA ARG A 43 11.67 10.08 37.59
C ARG A 43 12.24 11.33 36.94
N GLU A 44 13.54 11.60 37.10
CA GLU A 44 14.25 12.66 36.39
C GLU A 44 14.14 12.49 34.87
N GLY A 45 14.42 11.29 34.36
CA GLY A 45 14.27 10.94 32.95
C GLY A 45 12.84 11.15 32.43
N ALA A 46 11.83 10.69 33.18
CA ALA A 46 10.42 10.90 32.83
C ALA A 46 10.04 12.39 32.76
N ALA A 47 10.50 13.20 33.71
CA ALA A 47 10.27 14.64 33.70
C ALA A 47 10.95 15.32 32.50
N LEU A 48 12.18 14.92 32.15
CA LEU A 48 12.90 15.43 30.97
C LEU A 48 12.22 15.04 29.66
N GLY A 49 11.75 13.80 29.52
CA GLY A 49 10.97 13.38 28.36
C GLY A 49 9.70 14.23 28.18
N ASN A 50 8.99 14.50 29.28
CA ASN A 50 7.80 15.34 29.25
C ASN A 50 8.11 16.81 28.92
N LEU A 51 9.16 17.39 29.51
CA LEU A 51 9.63 18.75 29.18
C LEU A 51 9.99 18.86 27.69
N GLY A 52 10.67 17.86 27.14
CA GLY A 52 11.00 17.82 25.73
C GLY A 52 9.76 17.86 24.84
N ALA A 53 8.73 17.06 25.18
CA ALA A 53 7.46 17.07 24.46
C ALA A 53 6.74 18.43 24.54
N ALA A 54 6.74 19.10 25.70
CA ALA A 54 6.16 20.45 25.83
C ALA A 54 6.93 21.51 25.05
N TYR A 55 8.28 21.48 25.07
CA TYR A 55 9.07 22.37 24.23
C TYR A 55 8.79 22.17 22.74
N GLN A 56 8.64 20.91 22.30
CA GLN A 56 8.29 20.59 20.93
C GLN A 56 6.89 21.12 20.56
N ALA A 57 5.89 20.95 21.44
CA ALA A 57 4.54 21.48 21.25
C ALA A 57 4.51 23.01 21.13
N LEU A 58 5.44 23.70 21.82
CA LEU A 58 5.63 25.15 21.74
C LEU A 58 6.52 25.60 20.55
N GLY A 59 6.96 24.67 19.71
CA GLY A 59 7.84 24.96 18.56
C GLY A 59 9.30 25.22 18.92
N ASN A 60 9.69 25.08 20.20
CA ASN A 60 11.08 25.23 20.64
C ASN A 60 11.85 23.90 20.50
N ILE A 61 12.07 23.50 19.25
CA ILE A 61 12.75 22.24 18.91
C ILE A 61 14.17 22.12 19.53
N PRO A 62 15.01 23.17 19.56
CA PRO A 62 16.33 23.06 20.17
C PRO A 62 16.31 22.68 21.65
N GLN A 63 15.41 23.26 22.45
CA GLN A 63 15.27 22.90 23.86
C GLN A 63 14.66 21.50 24.04
N ALA A 64 13.74 21.10 23.15
CA ALA A 64 13.20 19.75 23.16
C ALA A 64 14.31 18.70 23.00
N ILE A 65 15.21 18.90 22.01
CA ILE A 65 16.36 18.02 21.76
C ILE A 65 17.27 17.93 22.99
N VAL A 66 17.57 19.05 23.65
CA VAL A 66 18.39 19.07 24.88
C VAL A 66 17.74 18.23 25.99
N CYS A 67 16.44 18.40 26.23
CA CYS A 67 15.71 17.60 27.22
C CYS A 67 15.73 16.11 26.89
N PHE A 68 15.49 15.74 25.62
CA PHE A 68 15.51 14.34 25.20
C PHE A 68 16.91 13.72 25.27
N GLN A 69 17.98 14.48 24.98
CA GLN A 69 19.36 14.01 25.13
C GLN A 69 19.72 13.75 26.60
N GLN A 70 19.29 14.61 27.53
CA GLN A 70 19.47 14.36 28.97
C GLN A 70 18.67 13.13 29.42
N HIS A 71 17.45 12.95 28.90
CA HIS A 71 16.67 11.74 29.16
C HIS A 71 17.39 10.47 28.66
N LEU A 72 17.96 10.51 27.44
CA LEU A 72 18.74 9.41 26.88
C LEU A 72 19.94 9.04 27.76
N GLU A 73 20.72 10.03 28.19
CA GLU A 73 21.89 9.82 29.05
C GLU A 73 21.51 9.14 30.38
N ILE A 74 20.43 9.61 31.01
CA ILE A 74 19.90 9.01 32.24
C ILE A 74 19.46 7.57 31.98
N ALA A 75 18.68 7.34 30.92
CA ALA A 75 18.18 6.00 30.60
C ALA A 75 19.31 5.00 30.40
N GLN A 76 20.36 5.38 29.66
CA GLN A 76 21.57 4.57 29.47
C GLN A 76 22.31 4.32 30.79
N LYS A 77 22.48 5.35 31.61
CA LYS A 77 23.13 5.24 32.93
C LYS A 77 22.36 4.30 33.87
N THR A 78 21.04 4.30 33.81
CA THR A 78 20.18 3.43 34.63
C THR A 78 19.87 2.08 33.99
N GLN A 79 20.36 1.82 32.78
CA GLN A 79 20.03 0.63 31.98
C GLN A 79 18.51 0.47 31.77
N ASP A 80 17.80 1.58 31.59
CA ASP A 80 16.37 1.60 31.27
C ASP A 80 16.18 1.51 29.75
N ALA A 81 16.07 0.29 29.24
CA ALA A 81 15.91 0.01 27.81
C ALA A 81 14.69 0.73 27.20
N THR A 82 13.56 0.77 27.91
CA THR A 82 12.35 1.46 27.44
C THR A 82 12.56 2.98 27.40
N GLY A 83 13.19 3.54 28.43
CA GLY A 83 13.58 4.95 28.46
C GLY A 83 14.51 5.33 27.31
N GLU A 84 15.51 4.48 27.02
CA GLU A 84 16.46 4.68 25.93
C GLU A 84 15.77 4.69 24.57
N MET A 85 14.91 3.69 24.31
CA MET A 85 14.12 3.64 23.07
C MET A 85 13.25 4.89 22.88
N ASN A 86 12.53 5.30 23.93
CA ASN A 86 11.66 6.47 23.89
C ASN A 86 12.45 7.77 23.65
N ALA A 87 13.61 7.92 24.30
CA ALA A 87 14.45 9.09 24.11
C ALA A 87 15.01 9.17 22.68
N LEU A 88 15.51 8.06 22.13
CA LEU A 88 16.00 8.00 20.74
C LEU A 88 14.89 8.34 19.74
N ALA A 89 13.70 7.78 19.91
CA ALA A 89 12.54 8.06 19.06
C ALA A 89 12.18 9.56 19.07
N ASN A 90 12.11 10.15 20.26
CA ASN A 90 11.78 11.55 20.44
C ASN A 90 12.84 12.49 19.84
N ILE A 91 14.13 12.17 19.96
CA ILE A 91 15.20 12.95 19.32
C ILE A 91 15.08 12.87 17.79
N GLY A 92 14.84 11.67 17.23
CA GLY A 92 14.63 11.50 15.79
C GLY A 92 13.46 12.33 15.28
N ASN A 93 12.31 12.29 15.99
CA ASN A 93 11.12 13.07 15.67
C ASN A 93 11.37 14.58 15.76
N ALA A 94 12.13 15.04 16.76
CA ALA A 94 12.47 16.46 16.90
C ALA A 94 13.33 16.94 15.73
N TYR A 95 14.32 16.15 15.29
CA TYR A 95 15.12 16.49 14.11
C TYR A 95 14.31 16.43 12.80
N LEU A 96 13.36 15.51 12.68
CA LEU A 96 12.44 15.50 11.54
C LEU A 96 11.63 16.80 11.49
N ALA A 97 11.11 17.24 12.63
CA ALA A 97 10.35 18.49 12.74
C ALA A 97 11.18 19.75 12.43
N SER A 98 12.50 19.73 12.64
CA SER A 98 13.42 20.80 12.21
C SER A 98 13.96 20.63 10.78
N ALA A 99 13.47 19.66 10.01
CA ALA A 99 13.95 19.28 8.68
C ALA A 99 15.44 18.87 8.64
N GLU A 100 16.01 18.45 9.78
CA GLU A 100 17.36 17.91 9.91
C GLU A 100 17.37 16.39 9.67
N TYR A 101 16.96 15.97 8.47
CA TYR A 101 16.68 14.57 8.13
C TYR A 101 17.85 13.61 8.37
N VAL A 102 19.09 14.02 8.08
CA VAL A 102 20.29 13.18 8.31
C VAL A 102 20.44 12.82 9.79
N ARG A 103 20.24 13.78 10.69
CA ARG A 103 20.30 13.54 12.13
C ARG A 103 19.12 12.69 12.59
N ALA A 104 17.93 12.92 12.07
CA ALA A 104 16.76 12.08 12.38
C ALA A 104 17.05 10.60 12.04
N ILE A 105 17.62 10.35 10.84
CA ILE A 105 18.03 9.01 10.39
C ILE A 105 19.06 8.38 11.34
N GLU A 106 20.09 9.11 11.76
CA GLU A 106 21.10 8.59 12.70
C GLU A 106 20.47 8.08 14.01
N TYR A 107 19.53 8.82 14.58
CA TYR A 107 18.86 8.43 15.83
C TYR A 107 17.88 7.28 15.66
N TRP A 108 17.12 7.23 14.56
CA TRP A 108 16.25 6.09 14.29
C TRP A 108 17.01 4.82 13.91
N GLN A 109 18.19 4.92 13.28
CA GLN A 109 19.06 3.77 13.07
C GLN A 109 19.62 3.21 14.38
N LYS A 110 19.99 4.09 15.33
CA LYS A 110 20.36 3.66 16.69
C LYS A 110 19.20 2.97 17.40
N LEU A 111 18.00 3.52 17.28
CA LEU A 111 16.78 2.92 17.83
C LEU A 111 16.52 1.54 17.22
N LEU A 112 16.57 1.42 15.89
CA LEU A 112 16.37 0.14 15.19
C LEU A 112 17.37 -0.94 15.64
N ALA A 113 18.62 -0.56 15.95
CA ALA A 113 19.65 -1.48 16.39
C ALA A 113 19.42 -2.06 17.81
N ILE A 114 18.63 -1.39 18.64
CA ILE A 114 18.33 -1.83 20.01
C ILE A 114 16.94 -2.45 20.16
N VAL A 115 16.06 -2.29 19.17
CA VAL A 115 14.78 -3.01 19.14
C VAL A 115 15.07 -4.52 19.07
N PRO A 116 14.53 -5.33 20.00
CA PRO A 116 14.81 -6.76 20.00
C PRO A 116 14.37 -7.41 18.68
N ALA A 117 15.25 -8.19 18.06
CA ALA A 117 14.95 -8.87 16.78
C ALA A 117 13.73 -9.84 16.82
N GLN A 118 13.26 -10.19 18.02
CA GLN A 118 12.08 -11.04 18.26
C GLN A 118 10.96 -10.29 18.99
N GLY A 119 11.12 -8.98 19.27
CA GLY A 119 10.23 -8.19 20.12
C GLY A 119 9.63 -7.01 19.37
N ASP A 120 8.30 -7.03 19.26
CA ASP A 120 7.44 -5.96 18.75
C ASP A 120 7.71 -5.51 17.31
N ARG A 121 7.28 -6.36 16.36
CA ARG A 121 7.26 -6.06 14.92
C ARG A 121 6.53 -4.77 14.57
N LEU A 122 5.55 -4.34 15.38
CA LEU A 122 4.85 -3.08 15.16
C LEU A 122 5.78 -1.90 15.41
N GLN A 123 6.53 -1.94 16.51
CA GLN A 123 7.52 -0.92 16.83
C GLN A 123 8.61 -0.84 15.74
N GLU A 124 9.10 -2.00 15.28
CA GLU A 124 10.04 -2.06 14.15
C GLU A 124 9.46 -1.38 12.91
N GLY A 125 8.22 -1.72 12.52
CA GLY A 125 7.52 -1.11 11.39
C GLY A 125 7.38 0.42 11.48
N GLN A 126 7.09 0.94 12.67
CA GLN A 126 6.99 2.39 12.91
C GLN A 126 8.33 3.12 12.77
N ILE A 127 9.43 2.49 13.19
CA ILE A 127 10.79 3.03 13.02
C ILE A 127 11.15 3.05 11.54
N LEU A 128 10.85 1.97 10.82
CA LEU A 128 11.07 1.89 9.37
C LEU A 128 10.24 2.94 8.62
N ASN A 129 9.01 3.22 9.06
CA ASN A 129 8.19 4.31 8.51
C ASN A 129 8.88 5.67 8.66
N SER A 130 9.43 5.93 9.85
CA SER A 130 10.12 7.19 10.15
C SER A 130 11.37 7.35 9.28
N LEU A 131 12.16 6.28 9.14
CA LEU A 131 13.32 6.25 8.24
C LEU A 131 12.92 6.48 6.78
N ARG A 132 11.88 5.77 6.29
CA ARG A 132 11.33 5.95 4.95
C ARG A 132 10.96 7.41 4.68
N GLN A 133 10.21 8.03 5.59
CA GLN A 133 9.80 9.43 5.44
C GLN A 133 10.99 10.38 5.34
N ALA A 134 12.01 10.23 6.19
CA ALA A 134 13.20 11.09 6.10
C ALA A 134 14.01 10.89 4.82
N TYR A 135 14.17 9.65 4.33
CA TYR A 135 14.83 9.41 3.05
C TYR A 135 14.02 9.98 1.87
N THR A 136 12.69 9.89 1.91
CA THR A 136 11.82 10.54 0.92
C THR A 136 12.01 12.06 0.95
N SER A 137 12.06 12.69 2.13
CA SER A 137 12.30 14.13 2.26
C SER A 137 13.69 14.57 1.77
N LEU A 138 14.69 13.68 1.81
CA LEU A 138 16.01 13.92 1.22
C LEU A 138 16.06 13.71 -0.30
N GLY A 139 14.99 13.17 -0.92
CA GLY A 139 14.99 12.75 -2.32
C GLY A 139 15.71 11.43 -2.59
N GLU A 140 16.11 10.71 -1.54
CA GLU A 140 16.84 9.43 -1.60
C GLU A 140 15.87 8.25 -1.78
N LEU A 141 15.17 8.24 -2.92
CA LEU A 141 14.05 7.33 -3.19
C LEU A 141 14.42 5.85 -3.14
N THR A 142 15.67 5.49 -3.49
CA THR A 142 16.14 4.11 -3.42
C THR A 142 16.19 3.60 -1.98
N GLN A 143 16.63 4.42 -1.03
CA GLN A 143 16.64 4.03 0.39
C GLN A 143 15.22 4.00 0.96
N ALA A 144 14.38 4.98 0.61
CA ALA A 144 12.97 4.99 1.02
C ALA A 144 12.24 3.70 0.56
N SER A 145 12.43 3.29 -0.70
CA SER A 145 11.86 2.05 -1.23
C SER A 145 12.37 0.79 -0.49
N LYS A 146 13.65 0.76 -0.10
CA LYS A 146 14.20 -0.34 0.70
C LYS A 146 13.51 -0.46 2.06
N TYR A 147 13.26 0.66 2.75
CA TYR A 147 12.54 0.66 4.03
C TYR A 147 11.06 0.30 3.86
N GLN A 148 10.41 0.77 2.79
CA GLN A 148 9.05 0.36 2.44
C GLN A 148 8.95 -1.16 2.21
N GLN A 149 9.90 -1.78 1.52
CA GLN A 149 9.94 -3.23 1.34
C GLN A 149 10.10 -3.99 2.66
N GLN A 150 10.92 -3.47 3.59
CA GLN A 150 11.04 -4.05 4.93
C GLN A 150 9.73 -3.93 5.72
N GLN A 151 9.03 -2.79 5.63
CA GLN A 151 7.69 -2.64 6.21
C GLN A 151 6.70 -3.65 5.60
N LEU A 152 6.69 -3.85 4.29
CA LEU A 152 5.82 -4.84 3.64
C LEU A 152 6.12 -6.29 4.08
N ALA A 153 7.39 -6.62 4.32
CA ALA A 153 7.77 -7.91 4.89
C ALA A 153 7.18 -8.10 6.30
N ILE A 154 7.20 -7.05 7.13
CA ILE A 154 6.55 -7.06 8.43
C ILE A 154 5.03 -7.20 8.29
N ALA A 155 4.38 -6.46 7.40
CA ALA A 155 2.94 -6.57 7.17
C ALA A 155 2.53 -8.01 6.80
N ARG A 156 3.34 -8.69 5.99
CA ARG A 156 3.15 -10.11 5.66
C ARG A 156 3.26 -11.01 6.88
N GLU A 157 4.25 -10.79 7.75
CA GLU A 157 4.38 -11.55 8.99
C GLU A 157 3.19 -11.32 9.93
N LEU A 158 2.75 -10.06 10.07
CA LEU A 158 1.62 -9.68 10.91
C LEU A 158 0.33 -10.35 10.45
N LEU A 159 0.07 -10.36 9.14
CA LEU A 159 -1.09 -11.03 8.54
C LEU A 159 -1.09 -12.53 8.83
N ASN A 160 0.08 -13.17 8.83
CA ASN A 160 0.20 -14.60 9.14
C ASN A 160 0.10 -14.92 10.64
N SER A 161 0.27 -13.92 11.51
CA SER A 161 0.38 -14.10 12.97
C SER A 161 -0.93 -13.94 13.75
N ALA A 162 -2.08 -13.77 13.07
CA ALA A 162 -3.40 -13.50 13.66
C ALA A 162 -3.49 -12.21 14.51
N ILE A 163 -2.45 -11.37 14.50
CA ILE A 163 -2.45 -10.05 15.17
C ILE A 163 -3.33 -9.07 14.39
N ALA A 164 -3.25 -9.09 13.07
CA ALA A 164 -4.10 -8.27 12.22
C ALA A 164 -5.31 -9.06 11.72
N THR A 165 -6.45 -8.38 11.63
CA THR A 165 -7.70 -8.96 11.13
C THR A 165 -7.71 -9.08 9.61
N ASP A 166 -6.90 -8.26 8.93
CA ASP A 166 -6.82 -8.17 7.48
C ASP A 166 -5.50 -7.48 7.07
N PHE A 167 -5.25 -7.44 5.75
CA PHE A 167 -4.03 -6.85 5.21
C PHE A 167 -3.92 -5.33 5.43
N VAL A 168 -5.03 -4.60 5.36
CA VAL A 168 -5.02 -3.13 5.50
C VAL A 168 -4.70 -2.73 6.93
N SER A 169 -5.32 -3.38 7.92
CA SER A 169 -4.98 -3.16 9.33
C SER A 169 -3.51 -3.51 9.63
N SER A 170 -2.93 -4.50 8.94
CA SER A 170 -1.50 -4.81 9.03
C SER A 170 -0.61 -3.67 8.53
N LEU A 171 -0.98 -3.02 7.42
CA LEU A 171 -0.26 -1.88 6.84
C LEU A 171 -0.36 -0.63 7.71
N GLU A 172 -1.57 -0.30 8.16
CA GLU A 172 -1.83 0.88 8.97
C GLU A 172 -1.08 0.81 10.32
N ALA A 173 -1.02 -0.38 10.93
CA ALA A 173 -0.35 -0.57 12.21
C ALA A 173 1.17 -0.30 12.14
N ILE A 174 1.78 -0.41 10.96
CA ILE A 174 3.19 -0.09 10.69
C ILE A 174 3.37 1.24 9.94
N GLY A 175 2.30 2.01 9.76
CA GLY A 175 2.34 3.36 9.20
C GLY A 175 2.43 3.43 7.68
N LEU A 176 1.95 2.42 6.94
CA LEU A 176 1.75 2.49 5.50
C LEU A 176 0.29 2.80 5.17
N ASP A 177 0.07 3.80 4.32
CA ASP A 177 -1.25 4.14 3.76
C ASP A 177 -1.43 3.45 2.39
N PRO A 178 -2.39 2.53 2.21
CA PRO A 178 -2.64 1.85 0.94
C PRO A 178 -2.90 2.79 -0.25
N THR A 179 -3.38 4.01 0.01
CA THR A 179 -3.70 5.00 -1.02
C THR A 179 -2.49 5.81 -1.50
N GLN A 180 -1.35 5.72 -0.80
CA GLN A 180 -0.14 6.47 -1.12
C GLN A 180 1.09 5.57 -1.24
N ASP A 181 1.23 4.60 -0.35
CA ASP A 181 2.48 3.93 -0.05
C ASP A 181 2.60 2.52 -0.69
N LEU A 182 1.79 2.20 -1.71
CA LEU A 182 1.88 0.91 -2.42
C LEU A 182 2.34 1.02 -3.88
N VAL A 183 2.73 2.22 -4.32
CA VAL A 183 3.32 2.43 -5.65
C VAL A 183 4.62 1.63 -5.77
N GLY A 184 4.73 0.81 -6.82
CA GLY A 184 5.88 -0.04 -7.09
C GLY A 184 6.14 -1.12 -6.02
N ALA A 185 5.20 -1.34 -5.10
CA ALA A 185 5.36 -2.31 -4.03
C ALA A 185 5.50 -3.74 -4.56
N ASP A 186 6.37 -4.55 -3.92
CA ASP A 186 6.40 -5.98 -4.17
C ASP A 186 5.42 -6.70 -3.25
N LEU A 187 4.27 -7.01 -3.82
CA LEU A 187 3.17 -7.75 -3.23
C LEU A 187 3.01 -9.14 -3.88
N SER A 188 4.04 -9.65 -4.55
CA SER A 188 3.98 -10.96 -5.21
C SER A 188 3.74 -12.08 -4.19
N GLN A 189 2.83 -13.00 -4.51
CA GLN A 189 2.42 -14.11 -3.64
C GLN A 189 1.82 -13.69 -2.28
N PHE A 190 1.43 -12.43 -2.07
CA PHE A 190 0.68 -12.07 -0.86
C PHE A 190 -0.69 -12.75 -0.85
N ASP A 191 -1.12 -13.16 0.35
CA ASP A 191 -2.51 -13.46 0.62
C ASP A 191 -3.24 -12.12 0.87
N LEU A 192 -4.05 -11.69 -0.09
CA LEU A 192 -4.82 -10.45 -0.06
C LEU A 192 -6.32 -10.75 -0.12
N ARG A 193 -6.72 -11.96 0.27
CA ARG A 193 -8.12 -12.39 0.22
C ARG A 193 -8.98 -11.50 1.10
N ASN A 194 -10.08 -11.01 0.57
CA ASN A 194 -11.00 -10.08 1.24
C ASN A 194 -10.37 -8.74 1.68
N ALA A 195 -9.18 -8.37 1.18
CA ALA A 195 -8.54 -7.11 1.54
C ALA A 195 -9.37 -5.91 1.04
N SER A 196 -9.48 -4.88 1.88
CA SER A 196 -10.22 -3.64 1.56
C SER A 196 -9.31 -2.60 0.90
N LEU A 197 -8.89 -2.86 -0.33
CA LEU A 197 -7.98 -2.03 -1.13
C LEU A 197 -8.71 -0.99 -2.01
N SER A 198 -9.92 -0.57 -1.62
CA SER A 198 -10.66 0.46 -2.35
C SER A 198 -9.84 1.74 -2.41
N ARG A 199 -9.70 2.32 -3.61
CA ARG A 199 -8.89 3.53 -3.89
C ARG A 199 -7.40 3.39 -3.59
N ALA A 200 -6.89 2.19 -3.33
CA ALA A 200 -5.47 1.97 -3.12
C ALA A 200 -4.66 2.41 -4.37
N ASN A 201 -3.45 2.91 -4.14
CA ASN A 201 -2.52 3.26 -5.21
C ASN A 201 -1.44 2.17 -5.34
N LEU A 202 -1.70 1.24 -6.25
CA LEU A 202 -0.88 0.08 -6.61
C LEU A 202 -0.21 0.27 -7.98
N GLU A 203 -0.01 1.52 -8.41
CA GLU A 203 0.65 1.83 -9.68
C GLU A 203 2.01 1.14 -9.77
N GLY A 204 2.23 0.39 -10.86
CA GLY A 204 3.47 -0.36 -11.09
C GLY A 204 3.77 -1.45 -10.05
N ALA A 205 2.85 -1.77 -9.14
CA ALA A 205 3.09 -2.78 -8.11
C ALA A 205 3.25 -4.18 -8.72
N ASN A 206 4.10 -5.01 -8.10
CA ASN A 206 4.21 -6.42 -8.44
C ASN A 206 3.23 -7.23 -7.58
N LEU A 207 2.16 -7.73 -8.18
CA LEU A 207 1.14 -8.58 -7.57
C LEU A 207 1.17 -10.00 -8.16
N SER A 208 2.30 -10.41 -8.75
CA SER A 208 2.39 -11.70 -9.44
C SER A 208 2.07 -12.88 -8.52
N GLY A 209 1.07 -13.67 -8.91
CA GLY A 209 0.51 -14.78 -8.15
C GLY A 209 -0.04 -14.44 -6.76
N ALA A 210 -0.30 -13.17 -6.47
CA ALA A 210 -1.03 -12.79 -5.27
C ALA A 210 -2.46 -13.35 -5.29
N ASP A 211 -3.00 -13.65 -4.11
CA ASP A 211 -4.38 -14.11 -3.94
C ASP A 211 -5.27 -12.94 -3.52
N LEU A 212 -5.94 -12.32 -4.48
CA LEU A 212 -6.88 -11.20 -4.31
C LEU A 212 -8.34 -11.67 -4.38
N THR A 213 -8.60 -12.97 -4.18
CA THR A 213 -9.98 -13.49 -4.21
C THR A 213 -10.85 -12.72 -3.20
N LEU A 214 -12.02 -12.26 -3.66
CA LEU A 214 -12.98 -11.45 -2.89
C LEU A 214 -12.45 -10.08 -2.40
N ALA A 215 -11.27 -9.63 -2.82
CA ALA A 215 -10.75 -8.32 -2.44
C ALA A 215 -11.60 -7.18 -3.04
N ASP A 216 -11.73 -6.08 -2.30
CA ASP A 216 -12.29 -4.84 -2.83
C ASP A 216 -11.16 -3.96 -3.38
N LEU A 217 -11.09 -3.82 -4.69
CA LEU A 217 -10.16 -2.98 -5.44
C LEU A 217 -10.92 -1.85 -6.15
N SER A 218 -12.14 -1.52 -5.71
CA SER A 218 -12.96 -0.51 -6.37
C SER A 218 -12.23 0.83 -6.40
N ARG A 219 -12.18 1.46 -7.58
CA ARG A 219 -11.48 2.74 -7.82
C ARG A 219 -9.97 2.71 -7.51
N ALA A 220 -9.35 1.55 -7.32
CA ALA A 220 -7.92 1.45 -7.11
C ALA A 220 -7.15 1.80 -8.41
N ASN A 221 -5.96 2.37 -8.26
CA ASN A 221 -5.03 2.57 -9.36
C ASN A 221 -4.04 1.42 -9.39
N LEU A 222 -4.13 0.54 -10.38
CA LEU A 222 -3.17 -0.54 -10.68
C LEU A 222 -2.55 -0.34 -12.08
N SER A 223 -2.45 0.89 -12.57
CA SER A 223 -1.86 1.14 -13.88
C SER A 223 -0.41 0.64 -13.94
N GLY A 224 -0.06 -0.07 -15.01
CA GLY A 224 1.26 -0.68 -15.20
C GLY A 224 1.62 -1.79 -14.20
N ALA A 225 0.70 -2.22 -13.33
CA ALA A 225 0.97 -3.27 -12.34
C ALA A 225 1.18 -4.64 -13.00
N CYS A 226 1.97 -5.50 -12.35
CA CYS A 226 2.20 -6.88 -12.78
C CYS A 226 1.31 -7.83 -11.96
N LEU A 227 0.23 -8.33 -12.54
CA LEU A 227 -0.73 -9.29 -11.95
C LEU A 227 -0.61 -10.69 -12.58
N VAL A 228 0.55 -11.03 -13.15
CA VAL A 228 0.78 -12.32 -13.80
C VAL A 228 0.41 -13.47 -12.86
N ARG A 229 -0.49 -14.35 -13.30
CA ARG A 229 -1.01 -15.50 -12.52
C ARG A 229 -1.69 -15.14 -11.20
N ALA A 230 -2.04 -13.87 -10.98
CA ALA A 230 -2.78 -13.46 -9.78
C ALA A 230 -4.20 -14.08 -9.78
N LYS A 231 -4.73 -14.33 -8.59
CA LYS A 231 -6.11 -14.81 -8.42
C LYS A 231 -6.99 -13.64 -8.01
N LEU A 232 -7.93 -13.26 -8.86
CA LEU A 232 -8.86 -12.16 -8.61
C LEU A 232 -10.32 -12.64 -8.64
N SER A 233 -10.57 -13.94 -8.49
CA SER A 233 -11.93 -14.48 -8.55
C SER A 233 -12.85 -13.79 -7.52
N ASN A 234 -14.00 -13.32 -7.99
CA ASN A 234 -14.98 -12.54 -7.23
C ASN A 234 -14.46 -11.23 -6.62
N ALA A 235 -13.29 -10.73 -7.02
CA ALA A 235 -12.83 -9.41 -6.59
C ALA A 235 -13.72 -8.30 -7.19
N ASN A 236 -13.82 -7.18 -6.47
CA ASN A 236 -14.53 -5.99 -6.95
C ASN A 236 -13.52 -4.98 -7.52
N LEU A 237 -13.46 -4.86 -8.85
CA LEU A 237 -12.63 -3.90 -9.58
C LEU A 237 -13.48 -2.80 -10.25
N ARG A 238 -14.69 -2.52 -9.73
CA ARG A 238 -15.53 -1.43 -10.26
C ARG A 238 -14.74 -0.12 -10.30
N ASP A 239 -14.77 0.55 -11.45
CA ASP A 239 -14.09 1.84 -11.69
C ASP A 239 -12.56 1.81 -11.45
N ALA A 240 -11.93 0.64 -11.34
CA ALA A 240 -10.48 0.53 -11.14
C ALA A 240 -9.71 0.87 -12.43
N ASN A 241 -8.48 1.35 -12.26
CA ASN A 241 -7.57 1.62 -13.36
C ASN A 241 -6.51 0.53 -13.46
N LEU A 242 -6.56 -0.30 -14.49
CA LEU A 242 -5.58 -1.33 -14.83
C LEU A 242 -4.95 -1.08 -16.21
N SER A 243 -4.90 0.18 -16.67
CA SER A 243 -4.26 0.49 -17.95
C SER A 243 -2.80 0.04 -17.96
N HIS A 244 -2.35 -0.55 -19.07
CA HIS A 244 -0.98 -1.07 -19.23
C HIS A 244 -0.57 -2.19 -18.26
N ALA A 245 -1.48 -2.70 -17.42
CA ALA A 245 -1.16 -3.77 -16.49
C ALA A 245 -0.93 -5.11 -17.23
N ASP A 246 -0.10 -5.97 -16.65
CA ASP A 246 0.10 -7.34 -17.12
C ASP A 246 -0.73 -8.32 -16.28
N LEU A 247 -1.82 -8.82 -16.84
CA LEU A 247 -2.72 -9.81 -16.25
C LEU A 247 -2.59 -11.18 -16.90
N SER A 248 -1.48 -11.44 -17.61
CA SER A 248 -1.31 -12.71 -18.30
C SER A 248 -1.42 -13.91 -17.35
N ASP A 249 -2.13 -14.93 -17.82
CA ASP A 249 -2.43 -16.15 -17.04
C ASP A 249 -3.19 -15.92 -15.71
N ALA A 250 -3.74 -14.72 -15.46
CA ALA A 250 -4.49 -14.43 -14.23
C ALA A 250 -5.92 -15.02 -14.25
N ASP A 251 -6.47 -15.28 -13.06
CA ASP A 251 -7.88 -15.63 -12.88
C ASP A 251 -8.68 -14.37 -12.55
N LEU A 252 -9.33 -13.77 -13.56
CA LEU A 252 -10.07 -12.51 -13.45
C LEU A 252 -11.59 -12.72 -13.55
N ARG A 253 -12.11 -13.83 -13.05
CA ARG A 253 -13.56 -14.09 -12.94
C ARG A 253 -14.18 -13.21 -11.85
N ALA A 254 -14.33 -11.92 -12.15
CA ALA A 254 -14.50 -10.85 -11.17
C ALA A 254 -15.61 -9.85 -11.58
N ILE A 255 -15.85 -8.87 -10.70
CA ILE A 255 -16.80 -7.76 -10.92
C ILE A 255 -16.01 -6.52 -11.35
N LEU A 256 -16.02 -6.18 -12.63
CA LEU A 256 -15.21 -5.10 -13.20
C LEU A 256 -16.00 -4.14 -14.14
N PRO A 257 -17.16 -3.62 -13.72
CA PRO A 257 -17.87 -2.64 -14.53
C PRO A 257 -17.09 -1.33 -14.60
N ARG A 258 -17.04 -0.73 -15.79
CA ARG A 258 -16.32 0.52 -16.09
C ARG A 258 -14.83 0.50 -15.74
N VAL A 259 -14.24 -0.69 -15.63
CA VAL A 259 -12.79 -0.82 -15.41
C VAL A 259 -12.03 -0.27 -16.62
N ASN A 260 -10.90 0.37 -16.38
CA ASN A 260 -9.97 0.74 -17.44
C ASN A 260 -8.91 -0.34 -17.60
N LEU A 261 -8.97 -1.10 -18.69
CA LEU A 261 -7.99 -2.13 -19.09
C LEU A 261 -7.30 -1.75 -20.41
N SER A 262 -7.28 -0.46 -20.75
CA SER A 262 -6.67 -0.01 -22.00
C SER A 262 -5.19 -0.38 -22.07
N SER A 263 -4.77 -0.92 -23.22
CA SER A 263 -3.40 -1.41 -23.47
C SER A 263 -2.89 -2.46 -22.46
N ALA A 264 -3.78 -3.09 -21.67
CA ALA A 264 -3.38 -4.16 -20.75
C ALA A 264 -3.07 -5.46 -21.51
N ASN A 265 -2.19 -6.27 -20.93
CA ASN A 265 -1.95 -7.64 -21.40
C ASN A 265 -2.85 -8.62 -20.64
N LEU A 266 -3.85 -9.18 -21.33
CA LEU A 266 -4.80 -10.17 -20.81
C LEU A 266 -4.61 -11.54 -21.47
N SER A 267 -3.41 -11.80 -22.01
CA SER A 267 -3.16 -13.05 -22.71
C SER A 267 -3.34 -14.26 -21.78
N ARG A 268 -4.11 -15.25 -22.23
CA ARG A 268 -4.49 -16.44 -21.44
C ARG A 268 -5.19 -16.16 -20.11
N THR A 269 -5.69 -14.94 -19.90
CA THR A 269 -6.47 -14.60 -18.70
C THR A 269 -7.82 -15.32 -18.71
N ASN A 270 -8.28 -15.76 -17.54
CA ASN A 270 -9.62 -16.31 -17.38
C ASN A 270 -10.61 -15.22 -16.95
N LEU A 271 -11.45 -14.77 -17.89
CA LEU A 271 -12.56 -13.83 -17.70
C LEU A 271 -13.92 -14.52 -17.80
N SER A 272 -13.99 -15.85 -17.67
CA SER A 272 -15.26 -16.57 -17.79
C SER A 272 -16.27 -16.08 -16.75
N SER A 273 -17.51 -15.80 -17.15
CA SER A 273 -18.58 -15.28 -16.29
C SER A 273 -18.25 -13.96 -15.58
N ALA A 274 -17.22 -13.24 -16.02
CA ALA A 274 -16.89 -11.93 -15.45
C ALA A 274 -17.89 -10.85 -15.90
N TYR A 275 -18.04 -9.81 -15.08
CA TYR A 275 -18.95 -8.69 -15.34
C TYR A 275 -18.18 -7.44 -15.75
N LEU A 276 -18.10 -7.17 -17.06
CA LEU A 276 -17.28 -6.10 -17.66
C LEU A 276 -18.10 -4.96 -18.26
N GLN A 277 -19.35 -4.76 -17.84
CA GLN A 277 -20.21 -3.75 -18.46
C GLN A 277 -19.52 -2.38 -18.56
N ASN A 278 -19.50 -1.82 -19.78
CA ASN A 278 -18.87 -0.54 -20.11
C ASN A 278 -17.37 -0.45 -19.79
N ALA A 279 -16.66 -1.58 -19.69
CA ALA A 279 -15.21 -1.58 -19.53
C ALA A 279 -14.48 -1.04 -20.76
N ASN A 280 -13.32 -0.42 -20.54
CA ASN A 280 -12.45 0.04 -21.61
C ASN A 280 -11.31 -0.95 -21.84
N LEU A 281 -11.35 -1.71 -22.94
CA LEU A 281 -10.30 -2.64 -23.37
C LEU A 281 -9.59 -2.16 -24.64
N GLN A 282 -9.61 -0.85 -24.91
CA GLN A 282 -8.97 -0.29 -26.10
C GLN A 282 -7.48 -0.66 -26.17
N GLY A 283 -7.06 -1.24 -27.29
CA GLY A 283 -5.66 -1.63 -27.53
C GLY A 283 -5.16 -2.79 -26.66
N ALA A 284 -6.03 -3.44 -25.88
CA ALA A 284 -5.63 -4.52 -25.00
C ALA A 284 -5.29 -5.81 -25.79
N ASN A 285 -4.39 -6.63 -25.23
CA ASN A 285 -4.04 -7.94 -25.79
C ASN A 285 -4.84 -9.04 -25.09
N LEU A 286 -5.84 -9.61 -25.78
CA LEU A 286 -6.70 -10.70 -25.30
C LEU A 286 -6.42 -12.03 -26.05
N ASN A 287 -5.17 -12.27 -26.45
CA ASN A 287 -4.81 -13.54 -27.06
C ASN A 287 -5.11 -14.72 -26.13
N ASP A 288 -5.78 -15.74 -26.64
CA ASP A 288 -6.15 -16.96 -25.89
C ASP A 288 -6.96 -16.69 -24.60
N THR A 289 -7.63 -15.54 -24.49
CA THR A 289 -8.42 -15.19 -23.31
C THR A 289 -9.74 -15.98 -23.26
N LEU A 290 -10.10 -16.47 -22.08
CA LEU A 290 -11.35 -17.18 -21.84
C LEU A 290 -12.44 -16.19 -21.42
N LEU A 291 -13.46 -15.96 -22.26
CA LEU A 291 -14.53 -14.97 -22.07
C LEU A 291 -15.91 -15.64 -22.04
N GLN A 292 -15.99 -16.95 -21.81
CA GLN A 292 -17.24 -17.68 -21.87
C GLN A 292 -18.23 -17.14 -20.85
N GLN A 293 -19.47 -16.88 -21.27
CA GLN A 293 -20.53 -16.36 -20.40
C GLN A 293 -20.22 -14.99 -19.75
N ALA A 294 -19.19 -14.28 -20.22
CA ALA A 294 -18.89 -12.94 -19.71
C ALA A 294 -19.95 -11.93 -20.17
N ASP A 295 -20.29 -10.98 -19.30
CA ASP A 295 -21.10 -9.82 -19.65
C ASP A 295 -20.18 -8.72 -20.17
N LEU A 296 -20.15 -8.55 -21.49
CA LEU A 296 -19.32 -7.59 -22.22
C LEU A 296 -20.15 -6.44 -22.80
N ASN A 297 -21.36 -6.20 -22.27
CA ASN A 297 -22.24 -5.17 -22.81
C ASN A 297 -21.60 -3.77 -22.68
N GLY A 298 -21.56 -3.02 -23.78
CA GLY A 298 -20.98 -1.67 -23.84
C GLY A 298 -19.44 -1.63 -23.81
N VAL A 299 -18.76 -2.77 -23.88
CA VAL A 299 -17.29 -2.82 -23.83
C VAL A 299 -16.66 -2.17 -25.05
N ASN A 300 -15.61 -1.38 -24.81
CA ASN A 300 -14.78 -0.83 -25.88
C ASN A 300 -13.59 -1.75 -26.18
N PHE A 301 -13.64 -2.46 -27.31
CA PHE A 301 -12.55 -3.30 -27.83
C PHE A 301 -11.73 -2.62 -28.93
N SER A 302 -11.92 -1.33 -29.23
CA SER A 302 -11.22 -0.69 -30.35
C SER A 302 -9.71 -0.93 -30.30
N HIS A 303 -9.12 -1.34 -31.42
CA HIS A 303 -7.70 -1.72 -31.54
C HIS A 303 -7.23 -2.91 -30.70
N ALA A 304 -8.13 -3.60 -29.99
CA ALA A 304 -7.78 -4.77 -29.20
C ALA A 304 -7.49 -5.99 -30.10
N ASN A 305 -6.74 -6.92 -29.54
CA ASN A 305 -6.41 -8.18 -30.20
C ASN A 305 -7.10 -9.34 -29.47
N LEU A 306 -8.11 -9.96 -30.06
CA LEU A 306 -8.87 -11.07 -29.48
C LEU A 306 -8.50 -12.43 -30.09
N ASN A 307 -7.33 -12.59 -30.69
CA ASN A 307 -7.02 -13.85 -31.37
C ASN A 307 -7.14 -15.06 -30.43
N ALA A 308 -7.74 -16.13 -30.94
CA ALA A 308 -8.01 -17.38 -30.21
C ALA A 308 -8.82 -17.21 -28.92
N ALA A 309 -9.44 -16.04 -28.69
CA ALA A 309 -10.33 -15.84 -27.56
C ALA A 309 -11.59 -16.70 -27.68
N ASN A 310 -12.13 -17.11 -26.53
CA ASN A 310 -13.37 -17.89 -26.47
C ASN A 310 -14.52 -17.06 -25.89
N LEU A 311 -15.38 -16.55 -26.76
CA LEU A 311 -16.56 -15.75 -26.47
C LEU A 311 -17.85 -16.58 -26.36
N THR A 312 -17.76 -17.90 -26.17
CA THR A 312 -18.94 -18.77 -26.15
C THR A 312 -19.95 -18.31 -25.10
N ARG A 313 -21.16 -17.95 -25.55
CA ARG A 313 -22.26 -17.41 -24.73
C ARG A 313 -21.94 -16.08 -24.02
N ALA A 314 -20.94 -15.32 -24.48
CA ALA A 314 -20.71 -13.97 -23.98
C ALA A 314 -21.80 -13.00 -24.48
N GLU A 315 -22.15 -12.01 -23.66
CA GLU A 315 -23.09 -10.95 -24.04
C GLU A 315 -22.33 -9.77 -24.64
N LEU A 316 -22.59 -9.43 -25.90
CA LEU A 316 -21.81 -8.46 -26.68
C LEU A 316 -22.66 -7.28 -27.18
N ASN A 317 -23.69 -6.86 -26.43
CA ASN A 317 -24.54 -5.76 -26.88
C ASN A 317 -23.79 -4.43 -26.82
N GLN A 318 -23.92 -3.59 -27.86
CA GLN A 318 -23.34 -2.24 -27.91
C GLN A 318 -21.81 -2.18 -27.72
N VAL A 319 -21.10 -3.25 -28.09
CA VAL A 319 -19.62 -3.23 -28.11
C VAL A 319 -19.09 -2.31 -29.19
N LYS A 320 -17.89 -1.75 -28.96
CA LYS A 320 -17.12 -1.04 -30.00
C LYS A 320 -15.97 -1.91 -30.45
N VAL A 321 -15.82 -2.12 -31.75
CA VAL A 321 -14.84 -3.08 -32.31
C VAL A 321 -14.01 -2.51 -33.46
N GLU A 322 -13.81 -1.20 -33.48
CA GLU A 322 -13.03 -0.53 -34.53
C GLU A 322 -11.59 -1.03 -34.55
N THR A 323 -11.11 -1.54 -35.68
CA THR A 323 -9.75 -2.11 -35.84
C THR A 323 -9.46 -3.25 -34.84
N THR A 324 -10.49 -3.88 -34.27
CA THR A 324 -10.32 -5.02 -33.38
C THR A 324 -10.01 -6.26 -34.19
N ARG A 325 -9.00 -7.03 -33.78
CA ARG A 325 -8.58 -8.25 -34.48
C ARG A 325 -9.28 -9.49 -33.89
N PHE A 326 -9.92 -10.25 -34.77
CA PHE A 326 -10.58 -11.52 -34.46
C PHE A 326 -10.01 -12.61 -35.38
N VAL A 327 -8.99 -13.33 -34.92
CA VAL A 327 -8.42 -14.50 -35.63
C VAL A 327 -8.66 -15.75 -34.80
N ASN A 328 -9.24 -16.81 -35.39
CA ASN A 328 -9.56 -18.07 -34.71
C ASN A 328 -10.44 -17.91 -33.44
N VAL A 329 -11.31 -16.91 -33.41
CA VAL A 329 -12.19 -16.64 -32.27
C VAL A 329 -13.41 -17.58 -32.28
N VAL A 330 -13.76 -18.11 -31.12
CA VAL A 330 -14.94 -18.97 -30.93
C VAL A 330 -16.06 -18.17 -30.26
N GLY A 331 -17.32 -18.44 -30.61
CA GLY A 331 -18.49 -17.85 -29.96
C GLY A 331 -19.05 -16.59 -30.63
N ILE A 332 -18.52 -16.21 -31.79
CA ILE A 332 -19.10 -15.16 -32.65
C ILE A 332 -20.03 -15.80 -33.68
N SER A 333 -21.28 -15.32 -33.75
CA SER A 333 -22.24 -15.76 -34.77
C SER A 333 -21.93 -15.13 -36.14
N ALA A 334 -22.43 -15.73 -37.23
CA ALA A 334 -22.27 -15.17 -38.57
C ALA A 334 -22.84 -13.73 -38.69
N GLN A 335 -23.97 -13.47 -38.01
CA GLN A 335 -24.57 -12.14 -37.95
C GLN A 335 -23.67 -11.15 -37.23
N MET A 336 -23.14 -11.50 -36.04
CA MET A 336 -22.20 -10.66 -35.30
C MET A 336 -20.94 -10.38 -36.11
N LYS A 337 -20.41 -11.36 -36.84
CA LYS A 337 -19.24 -11.18 -37.71
C LYS A 337 -19.49 -10.07 -38.75
N LEU A 338 -20.64 -10.09 -39.43
CA LEU A 338 -21.02 -9.06 -40.40
C LEU A 338 -21.18 -7.68 -39.75
N GLU A 339 -21.87 -7.61 -38.61
CA GLU A 339 -22.07 -6.36 -37.86
C GLU A 339 -20.74 -5.76 -37.39
N PHE A 340 -19.83 -6.59 -36.90
CA PHE A 340 -18.52 -6.16 -36.42
C PHE A 340 -17.62 -5.71 -37.57
N GLN A 341 -17.67 -6.38 -38.72
CA GLN A 341 -16.94 -5.93 -39.92
C GLN A 341 -17.39 -4.56 -40.40
N GLN A 342 -18.70 -4.25 -40.33
CA GLN A 342 -19.22 -2.91 -40.65
C GLN A 342 -18.72 -1.83 -39.68
N GLN A 343 -18.40 -2.20 -38.44
CA GLN A 343 -17.78 -1.32 -37.44
C GLN A 343 -16.25 -1.23 -37.60
N GLY A 344 -15.65 -1.90 -38.59
CA GLY A 344 -14.21 -1.88 -38.85
C GLY A 344 -13.41 -2.98 -38.14
N ALA A 345 -14.06 -4.03 -37.64
CA ALA A 345 -13.35 -5.20 -37.11
C ALA A 345 -12.65 -6.00 -38.21
N ILE A 346 -11.50 -6.56 -37.87
CA ILE A 346 -10.66 -7.34 -38.77
C ILE A 346 -10.83 -8.82 -38.43
N PHE A 347 -11.29 -9.61 -39.40
CA PHE A 347 -11.33 -11.08 -39.30
C PHE A 347 -10.34 -11.67 -40.29
N GLU A 348 -9.47 -12.57 -39.82
CA GLU A 348 -8.62 -13.39 -40.69
C GLU A 348 -9.06 -14.84 -40.52
N ASP A 349 -9.65 -15.42 -41.57
CA ASP A 349 -9.99 -16.84 -41.58
C ASP A 349 -8.71 -17.61 -41.95
N SER A 350 -8.37 -18.66 -41.20
CA SER A 350 -7.30 -19.58 -41.58
C SER A 350 -7.63 -20.19 -42.94
N MET A 351 -6.99 -19.70 -44.01
CA MET A 351 -7.18 -20.19 -45.38
C MET A 351 -7.00 -21.71 -45.44
N GLY A 352 -8.12 -22.40 -45.58
CA GLY A 352 -8.21 -23.86 -45.60
C GLY A 352 -9.35 -24.35 -46.47
N ASP A 353 -9.66 -23.67 -47.58
CA ASP A 353 -10.43 -24.25 -48.68
C ASP A 353 -9.79 -23.83 -50.00
N ARG A 354 -8.90 -24.70 -50.48
CA ARG A 354 -8.48 -24.73 -51.87
C ARG A 354 -9.73 -24.97 -52.71
N GLN A 355 -9.97 -24.11 -53.69
CA GLN A 355 -10.89 -24.45 -54.78
C GLN A 355 -10.49 -25.81 -55.37
N PRO A 356 -11.44 -26.73 -55.60
CA PRO A 356 -11.13 -27.95 -56.33
C PRO A 356 -10.78 -27.55 -57.76
N ILE A 357 -9.53 -27.83 -58.15
CA ILE A 357 -9.16 -27.84 -59.57
C ILE A 357 -10.04 -28.91 -60.22
N SER A 358 -10.98 -28.45 -61.05
CA SER A 358 -11.80 -29.30 -61.88
C SER A 358 -10.88 -30.05 -62.84
N THR A 359 -11.09 -31.37 -62.95
CA THR A 359 -10.34 -32.32 -63.79
C THR A 359 -10.28 -31.91 -65.25
#